data_AF-A0A7C5URG0-F1
#
_entry.id   AF-A0A7C5URG0-F1
#
_cell.length_a   1.000
_cell.length_b   1.000
_cell.length_c   1.000
_cell.angle_alpha   90.00
_cell.angle_beta   90.00
_cell.angle_gamma   90.00
#
_symmetry.space_group_name_H-M   'P 1'
#
loop_
_entity.id
_entity.type
_entity.pdbx_description
1 polymer ?
#
loop_
_entity_poly.entity_id
_entity_poly.type
_entity_poly.pdbx_seq_one_letter_code
_entity_poly.pdbx_strand_id
1 'polypeptide(L)'
;MGEEKNTAVLVINLLVDMVERGRPFPMPPEYTAVLQRTVSFIQAAHQAGFPVIFIQDQHRPDDPEFSDFRAGQPHAIRGTEGSQLIPELLPLAPSGYTVGKRRFSAFFGTDLDLYLREEGIRRLVLVGRPSNVCVLYSAADAFFRGYEVIAIADCLYSRTGGMHERAMREFAETLGTVLTSEEFLAGGPGPLPERPERLALLVVNVNRDLVENDLPEDGRRVAGRLDAMQALLSLFREMDLPVLYAMDAHGRDDPEFRWRKPHGIQGTPGAEIVPALFPRAGETVFAKRYYDAFYETGLDPWLRKHGVTRLAIMGAPAHVDVRYTVVSAYNYRYRPIVIKDCTDACTAEYAEEALQDLFFCWRTTLEDFQVWLRGKKDGR
;
A
#
# COMPACT_ATOMS: atom_id res chain seq x y z
N MET A 1 11.28 -21.23 -12.86
CA MET A 1 10.36 -20.20 -12.33
C MET A 1 9.48 -20.89 -11.32
N GLY A 2 9.72 -20.68 -10.02
CA GLY A 2 8.78 -21.16 -9.01
C GLY A 2 7.45 -20.44 -9.21
N GLU A 3 6.35 -21.16 -9.01
CA GLU A 3 5.00 -20.59 -9.01
C GLU A 3 4.98 -19.38 -8.08
N GLU A 4 4.56 -18.23 -8.58
CA GLU A 4 4.59 -16.96 -7.84
C GLU A 4 3.58 -17.05 -6.69
N LYS A 5 4.07 -17.28 -5.47
CA LYS A 5 3.25 -17.45 -4.26
C LYS A 5 2.66 -16.10 -3.84
N ASN A 6 1.55 -15.72 -4.45
CA ASN A 6 0.86 -14.44 -4.24
C ASN A 6 -0.20 -14.49 -3.11
N THR A 7 -0.23 -15.57 -2.32
CA THR A 7 -1.19 -15.79 -1.24
C THR A 7 -0.45 -16.15 0.04
N ALA A 8 -0.76 -15.49 1.16
CA ALA A 8 -0.17 -15.76 2.48
C ALA A 8 -1.23 -16.03 3.55
N VAL A 9 -0.87 -16.84 4.54
CA VAL A 9 -1.69 -17.08 5.75
C VAL A 9 -1.27 -16.12 6.84
N LEU A 10 -2.22 -15.32 7.33
CA LEU A 10 -2.03 -14.36 8.42
C LEU A 10 -2.58 -14.95 9.72
N VAL A 11 -1.69 -15.32 10.63
CA VAL A 11 -2.02 -15.93 11.93
C VAL A 11 -2.11 -14.84 12.98
N ILE A 12 -3.33 -14.47 13.39
CA ILE A 12 -3.56 -13.31 14.23
C ILE A 12 -3.71 -13.72 15.70
N ASN A 13 -2.75 -13.28 16.53
CA ASN A 13 -2.85 -13.26 17.98
C ASN A 13 -3.10 -14.62 18.67
N LEU A 14 -2.49 -15.70 18.16
CA LEU A 14 -2.39 -16.97 18.88
C LEU A 14 -1.21 -16.95 19.86
N LEU A 15 -1.34 -16.09 20.87
CA LEU A 15 -0.33 -15.82 21.89
C LEU A 15 -0.64 -16.53 23.20
N VAL A 16 0.39 -16.78 24.01
CA VAL A 16 0.26 -17.37 25.35
C VAL A 16 -0.78 -16.61 26.19
N ASP A 17 -0.67 -15.28 26.30
CA ASP A 17 -1.60 -14.48 27.13
C ASP A 17 -3.06 -14.54 26.67
N MET A 18 -3.27 -14.93 25.41
CA MET A 18 -4.56 -14.94 24.76
C MET A 18 -5.14 -16.36 24.62
N VAL A 19 -4.40 -17.41 24.96
CA VAL A 19 -4.85 -18.78 24.73
C VAL A 19 -4.85 -19.59 26.03
N GLU A 20 -3.76 -19.56 26.78
CA GLU A 20 -3.60 -20.43 27.95
C GLU A 20 -4.51 -20.07 29.11
N ARG A 21 -4.91 -21.07 29.91
CA ARG A 21 -5.71 -20.85 31.11
C ARG A 21 -4.93 -20.03 32.15
N GLY A 22 -5.62 -19.17 32.87
CA GLY A 22 -5.02 -18.35 33.94
C GLY A 22 -4.23 -17.13 33.46
N ARG A 23 -4.16 -16.91 32.14
CA ARG A 23 -3.60 -15.70 31.53
C ARG A 23 -4.64 -14.56 31.44
N PRO A 24 -4.26 -13.33 31.05
CA PRO A 24 -5.19 -12.20 30.99
C PRO A 24 -6.41 -12.42 30.08
N PHE A 25 -6.24 -13.00 28.89
CA PHE A 25 -7.31 -13.17 27.89
C PHE A 25 -7.47 -14.62 27.43
N PRO A 26 -7.67 -15.57 28.37
CA PRO A 26 -7.58 -16.99 28.08
C PRO A 26 -8.65 -17.41 27.07
N MET A 27 -8.36 -18.45 26.29
CA MET A 27 -9.36 -19.02 25.39
C MET A 27 -10.44 -19.74 26.20
N PRO A 28 -11.74 -19.51 25.93
CA PRO A 28 -12.81 -20.29 26.53
C PRO A 28 -12.70 -21.79 26.14
N PRO A 29 -12.91 -22.74 27.07
CA PRO A 29 -12.71 -24.17 26.81
C PRO A 29 -13.50 -24.74 25.63
N GLU A 30 -14.66 -24.18 25.32
CA GLU A 30 -15.50 -24.57 24.19
C GLU A 30 -14.81 -24.35 22.82
N TYR A 31 -13.78 -23.50 22.74
CA TYR A 31 -13.03 -23.25 21.51
C TYR A 31 -11.76 -24.12 21.37
N THR A 32 -11.51 -25.08 22.27
CA THR A 32 -10.34 -25.98 22.15
C THR A 32 -10.31 -26.71 20.79
N ALA A 33 -11.45 -27.18 20.31
CA ALA A 33 -11.53 -27.82 18.98
C ALA A 33 -11.22 -26.85 17.83
N VAL A 34 -11.60 -25.56 17.97
CA VAL A 34 -11.27 -24.52 16.98
C VAL A 34 -9.77 -24.25 16.97
N LEU A 35 -9.12 -24.18 18.14
CA LEU A 35 -7.66 -24.01 18.21
C LEU A 35 -6.92 -25.17 17.55
N GLN A 36 -7.31 -26.41 17.86
CA GLN A 36 -6.71 -27.61 17.26
C GLN A 36 -6.84 -27.58 15.74
N ARG A 37 -8.04 -27.28 15.22
CA ARG A 37 -8.28 -27.13 13.79
C ARG A 37 -7.42 -26.03 13.18
N THR A 38 -7.31 -24.89 13.85
CA THR A 38 -6.50 -23.75 13.40
C THR A 38 -5.02 -24.12 13.28
N VAL A 39 -4.46 -24.80 14.29
CA VAL A 39 -3.07 -25.27 14.25
C VAL A 39 -2.86 -26.26 13.11
N SER A 40 -3.76 -27.24 12.94
CA SER A 40 -3.68 -28.21 11.83
C SER A 40 -3.78 -27.53 10.46
N PHE A 41 -4.67 -26.54 10.30
CA PHE A 41 -4.79 -25.76 9.07
C PHE A 41 -3.51 -24.99 8.76
N ILE A 42 -2.92 -24.28 9.75
CA ILE A 42 -1.69 -23.52 9.55
C ILE A 42 -0.54 -24.45 9.13
N GLN A 43 -0.43 -25.62 9.76
CA GLN A 43 0.58 -26.63 9.40
C GLN A 43 0.38 -27.15 7.97
N ALA A 44 -0.87 -27.48 7.60
CA ALA A 44 -1.20 -27.94 6.25
C ALA A 44 -0.92 -26.87 5.19
N ALA A 45 -1.30 -25.62 5.44
CA ALA A 45 -1.04 -24.51 4.52
C ALA A 45 0.48 -24.24 4.37
N HIS A 46 1.24 -24.31 5.47
CA HIS A 46 2.69 -24.22 5.43
C HIS A 46 3.32 -25.34 4.60
N GLN A 47 2.87 -26.59 4.79
CA GLN A 47 3.33 -27.75 4.00
C GLN A 47 2.97 -27.64 2.52
N ALA A 48 1.82 -27.03 2.19
CA ALA A 48 1.45 -26.68 0.82
C ALA A 48 2.26 -25.49 0.25
N GLY A 49 3.14 -24.90 1.06
CA GLY A 49 4.09 -23.87 0.65
C GLY A 49 3.57 -22.45 0.79
N PHE A 50 2.39 -22.20 1.37
CA PHE A 50 1.94 -20.83 1.63
C PHE A 50 2.86 -20.16 2.66
N PRO A 51 3.33 -18.91 2.41
CA PRO A 51 3.98 -18.11 3.44
C PRO A 51 3.06 -17.94 4.64
N VAL A 52 3.61 -18.15 5.84
CA VAL A 52 2.88 -17.96 7.11
C VAL A 52 3.44 -16.73 7.81
N ILE A 53 2.56 -15.79 8.11
CA ILE A 53 2.89 -14.51 8.75
C ILE A 53 2.20 -14.46 10.11
N PHE A 54 2.98 -14.35 11.18
CA PHE A 54 2.52 -14.28 12.55
C PHE A 54 2.32 -12.84 12.98
N ILE A 55 1.09 -12.51 13.36
CA ILE A 55 0.75 -11.20 13.91
C ILE A 55 0.63 -11.34 15.43
N GLN A 56 1.43 -10.54 16.13
CA GLN A 56 1.51 -10.56 17.59
C GLN A 56 1.18 -9.19 18.15
N ASP A 57 0.16 -9.11 19.00
CA ASP A 57 0.07 -7.98 19.94
C ASP A 57 1.35 -7.93 20.78
N GLN A 58 1.94 -6.75 20.83
CA GLN A 58 3.19 -6.47 21.53
C GLN A 58 3.11 -5.06 22.13
N HIS A 59 2.67 -5.00 23.39
CA HIS A 59 2.56 -3.75 24.12
C HIS A 59 3.87 -3.39 24.83
N ARG A 60 4.03 -2.09 25.11
CA ARG A 60 5.03 -1.64 26.07
C ARG A 60 4.51 -1.88 27.49
N PRO A 61 5.38 -2.00 28.50
CA PRO A 61 4.92 -2.08 29.89
C PRO A 61 4.04 -0.90 30.33
N ASP A 62 4.27 0.28 29.74
CA ASP A 62 3.58 1.55 30.03
C ASP A 62 2.50 1.91 28.98
N ASP A 63 1.96 0.92 28.26
CA ASP A 63 0.96 1.20 27.22
C ASP A 63 -0.31 1.83 27.84
N PRO A 64 -0.70 3.05 27.43
CA PRO A 64 -1.92 3.68 27.92
C PRO A 64 -3.19 2.85 27.63
N GLU A 65 -3.13 1.89 26.71
CA GLU A 65 -4.21 0.91 26.50
C GLU A 65 -4.65 0.20 27.79
N PHE A 66 -3.73 0.00 28.74
CA PHE A 66 -4.02 -0.68 29.99
C PHE A 66 -4.83 0.16 30.98
N SER A 67 -4.70 1.49 30.93
CA SER A 67 -5.38 2.43 31.85
C SER A 67 -6.57 3.16 31.21
N ASP A 68 -6.43 3.53 29.94
CA ASP A 68 -7.32 4.50 29.28
C ASP A 68 -8.42 3.79 28.46
N PHE A 69 -8.30 2.48 28.26
CA PHE A 69 -9.17 1.72 27.36
C PHE A 69 -9.68 0.41 27.98
N ARG A 70 -10.66 -0.21 27.30
CA ARG A 70 -11.45 -1.36 27.78
C ARG A 70 -10.66 -2.62 28.13
N ALA A 71 -9.38 -2.73 27.74
CA ALA A 71 -8.56 -3.90 28.04
C ALA A 71 -8.36 -4.07 29.56
N GLY A 72 -8.22 -2.95 30.30
CA GLY A 72 -8.26 -2.89 31.76
C GLY A 72 -7.17 -3.68 32.51
N GLN A 73 -6.26 -4.35 31.81
CA GLN A 73 -5.16 -5.11 32.40
C GLN A 73 -3.98 -5.28 31.43
N PRO A 74 -2.74 -5.34 31.94
CA PRO A 74 -1.56 -5.61 31.14
C PRO A 74 -1.61 -7.00 30.50
N HIS A 75 -1.19 -7.07 29.23
CA HIS A 75 -1.14 -8.31 28.45
C HIS A 75 -0.18 -8.14 27.28
N ALA A 76 0.32 -9.26 26.76
CA ALA A 76 1.17 -9.34 25.57
C ALA A 76 2.30 -8.29 25.59
N ILE A 77 2.91 -8.07 26.76
CA ILE A 77 4.00 -7.12 26.93
C ILE A 77 5.22 -7.67 26.18
N ARG A 78 5.78 -6.87 25.27
CA ARG A 78 6.94 -7.25 24.45
C ARG A 78 8.06 -7.81 25.32
N GLY A 79 8.57 -8.98 24.93
CA GLY A 79 9.68 -9.66 25.60
C GLY A 79 9.26 -10.55 26.77
N THR A 80 7.98 -10.54 27.16
CA THR A 80 7.44 -11.50 28.13
C THR A 80 6.95 -12.76 27.44
N GLU A 81 6.88 -13.86 28.19
CA GLU A 81 6.27 -15.12 27.73
C GLU A 81 4.86 -14.92 27.16
N GLY A 82 4.07 -14.06 27.80
CA GLY A 82 2.70 -13.75 27.39
C GLY A 82 2.57 -13.20 25.96
N SER A 83 3.62 -12.52 25.45
CA SER A 83 3.67 -11.98 24.09
C SER A 83 4.14 -12.99 23.03
N GLN A 84 4.56 -14.19 23.42
CA GLN A 84 5.05 -15.21 22.50
C GLN A 84 3.88 -16.00 21.89
N LEU A 85 4.13 -16.62 20.73
CA LEU A 85 3.20 -17.60 20.16
C LEU A 85 3.01 -18.77 21.12
N ILE A 86 1.84 -19.41 21.04
CA ILE A 86 1.62 -20.69 21.71
C ILE A 86 2.64 -21.75 21.28
N PRO A 87 3.02 -22.70 22.15
CA PRO A 87 4.06 -23.70 21.88
C PRO A 87 3.87 -24.48 20.57
N GLU A 88 2.62 -24.77 20.19
CA GLU A 88 2.27 -25.54 18.99
C GLU A 88 2.68 -24.85 17.68
N LEU A 89 2.85 -23.52 17.71
CA LEU A 89 3.23 -22.72 16.53
C LEU A 89 4.70 -22.31 16.52
N LEU A 90 5.42 -22.47 17.63
CA LEU A 90 6.85 -22.16 17.71
C LEU A 90 7.71 -22.88 16.64
N PRO A 91 7.45 -24.15 16.27
CA PRO A 91 8.23 -24.81 15.22
C PRO A 91 8.11 -24.17 13.84
N LEU A 92 7.03 -23.42 13.58
CA LEU A 92 6.80 -22.75 12.29
C LEU A 92 7.42 -21.34 12.25
N ALA A 93 7.64 -20.73 13.41
CA ALA A 93 8.13 -19.36 13.53
C ALA A 93 9.46 -19.07 12.79
N PRO A 94 10.48 -19.95 12.82
CA PRO A 94 11.75 -19.69 12.12
C PRO A 94 11.62 -19.58 10.59
N SER A 95 10.56 -20.18 10.03
CA SER A 95 10.27 -20.16 8.59
C SER A 95 9.20 -19.13 8.20
N GLY A 96 8.57 -18.50 9.20
CA GLY A 96 7.54 -17.48 9.00
C GLY A 96 8.07 -16.07 9.26
N TYR A 97 7.27 -15.08 8.88
CA TYR A 97 7.56 -13.67 9.18
C TYR A 97 6.71 -13.24 10.37
N THR A 98 7.27 -12.45 11.29
CA THR A 98 6.56 -12.00 12.50
C THR A 98 6.41 -10.49 12.52
N VAL A 99 5.18 -10.02 12.70
CA VAL A 99 4.86 -8.59 12.83
C VAL A 99 4.30 -8.32 14.21
N GLY A 100 4.99 -7.46 14.96
CA GLY A 100 4.51 -6.93 16.23
C GLY A 100 3.59 -5.73 16.01
N LYS A 101 2.38 -5.76 16.56
CA LYS A 101 1.40 -4.65 16.49
C LYS A 101 1.01 -4.18 17.89
N ARG A 102 0.49 -2.95 17.97
CA ARG A 102 -0.04 -2.34 19.21
C ARG A 102 -1.51 -1.91 19.09
N ARG A 103 -2.11 -2.13 17.93
CA ARG A 103 -3.48 -1.72 17.61
C ARG A 103 -4.21 -2.92 17.01
N PHE A 104 -5.51 -2.79 16.84
CA PHE A 104 -6.32 -3.92 16.37
C PHE A 104 -5.91 -4.40 14.97
N SER A 105 -5.75 -3.48 14.02
CA SER A 105 -5.27 -3.81 12.68
C SER A 105 -3.79 -4.20 12.69
N ALA A 106 -3.48 -5.30 12.00
CA ALA A 106 -2.13 -5.76 11.74
C ALA A 106 -1.32 -4.82 10.85
N PHE A 107 -1.96 -3.87 10.14
CA PHE A 107 -1.32 -2.89 9.26
C PHE A 107 -1.04 -1.55 9.95
N PHE A 108 -1.78 -1.22 11.01
CA PHE A 108 -1.71 0.13 11.57
C PHE A 108 -0.40 0.33 12.33
N GLY A 109 0.50 1.13 11.75
CA GLY A 109 1.80 1.43 12.34
C GLY A 109 2.76 0.24 12.36
N THR A 110 2.64 -0.67 11.39
CA THR A 110 3.54 -1.82 11.20
C THR A 110 4.16 -1.80 9.79
N ASP A 111 5.13 -2.69 9.54
CA ASP A 111 5.75 -2.92 8.25
C ASP A 111 5.05 -4.02 7.41
N LEU A 112 3.87 -4.50 7.83
CA LEU A 112 3.18 -5.59 7.16
C LEU A 112 2.92 -5.30 5.67
N ASP A 113 2.48 -4.09 5.31
CA ASP A 113 2.25 -3.75 3.90
C ASP A 113 3.53 -3.76 3.07
N LEU A 114 4.65 -3.31 3.66
CA LEU A 114 5.94 -3.31 3.01
C LEU A 114 6.37 -4.75 2.70
N TYR A 115 6.35 -5.62 3.72
CA TYR A 115 6.70 -7.03 3.57
C TYR A 115 5.83 -7.75 2.53
N LEU A 116 4.50 -7.57 2.60
CA LEU A 116 3.58 -8.20 1.65
C LEU A 116 3.87 -7.78 0.19
N ARG A 117 4.21 -6.51 -0.04
CA ARG A 117 4.59 -6.04 -1.38
C ARG A 117 5.95 -6.57 -1.83
N GLU A 118 6.91 -6.73 -0.93
CA GLU A 118 8.22 -7.31 -1.24
C GLU A 118 8.11 -8.76 -1.68
N GLU A 119 7.22 -9.51 -1.03
CA GLU A 119 6.93 -10.92 -1.32
C GLU A 119 5.91 -11.10 -2.48
N GLY A 120 5.38 -10.02 -3.05
CA GLY A 120 4.40 -10.10 -4.13
C GLY A 120 3.04 -10.69 -3.72
N ILE A 121 2.73 -10.65 -2.42
CA ILE A 121 1.45 -11.13 -1.89
C ILE A 121 0.32 -10.20 -2.29
N ARG A 122 -0.80 -10.79 -2.70
CA ARG A 122 -2.02 -10.09 -3.12
C ARG A 122 -3.28 -10.63 -2.45
N ARG A 123 -3.22 -11.83 -1.88
CA ARG A 123 -4.31 -12.46 -1.14
C ARG A 123 -3.87 -12.85 0.27
N LEU A 124 -4.70 -12.55 1.25
CA LEU A 124 -4.48 -12.87 2.66
C LEU A 124 -5.55 -13.83 3.17
N VAL A 125 -5.11 -14.90 3.82
CA VAL A 125 -5.96 -15.92 4.45
C VAL A 125 -5.86 -15.76 5.96
N LEU A 126 -6.93 -15.31 6.60
CA LEU A 126 -6.93 -14.92 8.00
C LEU A 126 -7.39 -16.06 8.92
N VAL A 127 -6.60 -16.31 9.96
CA VAL A 127 -6.90 -17.25 11.05
C VAL A 127 -6.51 -16.65 12.41
N GLY A 128 -7.01 -17.21 13.51
CA GLY A 128 -6.70 -16.74 14.86
C GLY A 128 -7.83 -15.95 15.55
N ARG A 129 -7.50 -14.88 16.27
CA ARG A 129 -8.45 -14.21 17.18
C ARG A 129 -8.20 -12.72 17.45
N PRO A 130 -9.19 -12.03 18.06
CA PRO A 130 -10.61 -12.37 18.02
C PRO A 130 -11.19 -11.97 16.64
N SER A 131 -12.14 -12.78 16.16
CA SER A 131 -12.71 -12.64 14.82
C SER A 131 -13.37 -11.29 14.55
N ASN A 132 -13.97 -10.65 15.57
CA ASN A 132 -14.68 -9.38 15.45
C ASN A 132 -13.86 -8.13 15.81
N VAL A 133 -12.57 -8.27 16.12
CA VAL A 133 -11.68 -7.13 16.43
C VAL A 133 -10.43 -7.23 15.58
N CYS A 134 -9.35 -7.87 16.06
CA CYS A 134 -8.07 -7.85 15.36
C CYS A 134 -8.15 -8.46 13.96
N VAL A 135 -8.94 -9.52 13.79
CA VAL A 135 -9.14 -10.14 12.47
C VAL A 135 -9.94 -9.22 11.54
N LEU A 136 -11.10 -8.75 11.99
CA LEU A 136 -11.99 -7.90 11.18
C LEU A 136 -11.33 -6.57 10.80
N TYR A 137 -10.63 -5.90 11.72
CA TYR A 137 -9.95 -4.64 11.42
C TYR A 137 -8.70 -4.85 10.55
N SER A 138 -8.00 -5.97 10.69
CA SER A 138 -6.90 -6.31 9.75
C SER A 138 -7.45 -6.61 8.35
N ALA A 139 -8.62 -7.25 8.26
CA ALA A 139 -9.31 -7.50 7.00
C ALA A 139 -9.76 -6.21 6.32
N ALA A 140 -10.33 -5.26 7.07
CA ALA A 140 -10.74 -3.97 6.55
C ALA A 140 -9.54 -3.19 6.00
N ASP A 141 -8.44 -3.11 6.75
CA ASP A 141 -7.22 -2.44 6.27
C ASP A 141 -6.61 -3.14 5.04
N ALA A 142 -6.62 -4.47 5.01
CA ALA A 142 -6.20 -5.24 3.84
C ALA A 142 -7.05 -4.91 2.61
N PHE A 143 -8.38 -4.90 2.77
CA PHE A 143 -9.32 -4.54 1.72
C PHE A 143 -9.12 -3.12 1.19
N PHE A 144 -8.94 -2.13 2.09
CA PHE A 144 -8.64 -0.74 1.71
C PHE A 144 -7.31 -0.59 0.96
N ARG A 145 -6.38 -1.52 1.18
CA ARG A 145 -5.11 -1.64 0.46
C ARG A 145 -5.21 -2.51 -0.80
N GLY A 146 -6.41 -2.95 -1.19
CA GLY A 146 -6.64 -3.73 -2.40
C GLY A 146 -6.08 -5.16 -2.36
N TYR A 147 -5.86 -5.72 -1.17
CA TYR A 147 -5.63 -7.17 -1.03
C TYR A 147 -6.96 -7.90 -1.14
N GLU A 148 -6.95 -9.08 -1.76
CA GLU A 148 -8.06 -10.02 -1.61
C GLU A 148 -7.98 -10.66 -0.21
N VAL A 149 -9.10 -10.74 0.50
CA VAL A 149 -9.11 -11.24 1.88
C VAL A 149 -10.03 -12.44 2.00
N ILE A 150 -9.54 -13.49 2.65
CA ILE A 150 -10.29 -14.70 2.95
C ILE A 150 -10.27 -14.91 4.46
N ALA A 151 -11.44 -15.11 5.07
CA ALA A 151 -11.55 -15.54 6.46
C ALA A 151 -11.83 -17.05 6.50
N ILE A 152 -11.06 -17.79 7.29
CA ILE A 152 -11.31 -19.23 7.53
C ILE A 152 -12.16 -19.36 8.78
N ALA A 153 -13.49 -19.40 8.62
CA ALA A 153 -14.46 -19.23 9.71
C ALA A 153 -14.26 -20.24 10.86
N ASP A 154 -13.97 -21.50 10.52
CA ASP A 154 -13.75 -22.58 11.47
C ASP A 154 -12.33 -22.61 12.06
N CYS A 155 -11.45 -21.68 11.66
CA CYS A 155 -10.15 -21.38 12.26
C CYS A 155 -10.08 -19.99 12.92
N LEU A 156 -11.26 -19.42 13.19
CA LEU A 156 -11.43 -18.11 13.81
C LEU A 156 -12.37 -18.25 15.01
N TYR A 157 -12.13 -17.47 16.07
CA TYR A 157 -13.08 -17.38 17.17
C TYR A 157 -13.07 -16.00 17.82
N SER A 158 -14.08 -15.74 18.64
CA SER A 158 -14.15 -14.57 19.51
C SER A 158 -14.61 -15.00 20.90
N ARG A 159 -14.78 -14.04 21.80
CA ARG A 159 -15.22 -14.25 23.18
C ARG A 159 -16.58 -14.93 23.28
N THR A 160 -17.46 -14.79 22.27
CA THR A 160 -18.75 -15.49 22.19
C THR A 160 -19.05 -15.88 20.74
N GLY A 161 -19.86 -16.92 20.55
CA GLY A 161 -20.29 -17.38 19.23
C GLY A 161 -21.03 -16.29 18.45
N GLY A 162 -21.94 -15.57 19.10
CA GLY A 162 -22.68 -14.46 18.46
C GLY A 162 -21.79 -13.31 17.98
N MET A 163 -20.68 -13.01 18.69
CA MET A 163 -19.69 -12.03 18.21
C MET A 163 -18.96 -12.53 16.97
N HIS A 164 -18.62 -13.83 16.93
CA HIS A 164 -17.97 -14.46 15.79
C HIS A 164 -18.90 -14.48 14.57
N GLU A 165 -20.13 -14.95 14.71
CA GLU A 165 -21.12 -15.02 13.63
C GLU A 165 -21.41 -13.64 13.03
N ARG A 166 -21.56 -12.61 13.87
CA ARG A 166 -21.75 -11.24 13.38
C ARG A 166 -20.56 -10.76 12.54
N ALA A 167 -19.33 -11.04 13.00
CA ALA A 167 -18.14 -10.66 12.26
C ALA A 167 -18.01 -11.40 10.92
N MET A 168 -18.37 -12.68 10.86
CA MET A 168 -18.34 -13.45 9.60
C MET A 168 -19.38 -12.93 8.60
N ARG A 169 -20.57 -12.53 9.06
CA ARG A 169 -21.56 -11.86 8.21
C ARG A 169 -21.05 -10.52 7.67
N GLU A 170 -20.55 -9.66 8.54
CA GLU A 170 -19.99 -8.35 8.15
C GLU A 170 -18.81 -8.51 7.16
N PHE A 171 -17.92 -9.46 7.44
CA PHE A 171 -16.79 -9.78 6.56
C PHE A 171 -17.27 -10.21 5.17
N ALA A 172 -18.21 -11.15 5.09
CA ALA A 172 -18.73 -11.67 3.83
C ALA A 172 -19.49 -10.61 3.02
N GLU A 173 -20.17 -9.68 3.69
CA GLU A 173 -20.93 -8.62 3.04
C GLU A 173 -20.05 -7.50 2.49
N THR A 174 -18.88 -7.24 3.11
CA THR A 174 -18.14 -5.99 2.86
C THR A 174 -16.66 -6.12 2.53
N LEU A 175 -15.99 -7.21 2.94
CA LEU A 175 -14.51 -7.27 2.94
C LEU A 175 -13.92 -8.38 2.07
N GLY A 176 -14.60 -9.53 1.94
CA GLY A 176 -14.02 -10.65 1.20
C GLY A 176 -14.80 -11.95 1.31
N THR A 177 -14.09 -13.06 1.08
CA THR A 177 -14.70 -14.40 1.04
C THR A 177 -14.56 -15.10 2.39
N VAL A 178 -15.63 -15.76 2.85
CA VAL A 178 -15.58 -16.63 4.03
C VAL A 178 -15.57 -18.08 3.55
N LEU A 179 -14.60 -18.87 4.01
CA LEU A 179 -14.47 -20.29 3.73
C LEU A 179 -14.26 -21.07 5.03
N THR A 180 -14.44 -22.38 4.96
CA THR A 180 -13.93 -23.33 5.94
C THR A 180 -12.51 -23.77 5.60
N SER A 181 -11.81 -24.33 6.58
CA SER A 181 -10.46 -24.89 6.41
C SER A 181 -10.43 -26.00 5.37
N GLU A 182 -11.46 -26.83 5.35
CA GLU A 182 -11.65 -27.89 4.36
C GLU A 182 -11.84 -27.32 2.95
N GLU A 183 -12.74 -26.35 2.77
CA GLU A 183 -13.00 -25.72 1.46
C GLU A 183 -11.73 -25.06 0.90
N PHE A 184 -10.95 -24.38 1.74
CA PHE A 184 -9.70 -23.78 1.31
C PHE A 184 -8.67 -24.83 0.87
N LEU A 185 -8.49 -25.90 1.65
CA LEU A 185 -7.54 -26.97 1.34
C LEU A 185 -7.97 -27.82 0.13
N ALA A 186 -9.27 -27.89 -0.16
CA ALA A 186 -9.82 -28.57 -1.33
C ALA A 186 -9.67 -27.78 -2.65
N GLY A 187 -9.09 -26.58 -2.61
CA GLY A 187 -8.83 -25.76 -3.81
C GLY A 187 -9.18 -24.29 -3.66
N GLY A 188 -9.90 -23.90 -2.59
CA GLY A 188 -10.21 -22.51 -2.27
C GLY A 188 -10.84 -21.73 -3.44
N PRO A 189 -10.65 -20.40 -3.52
CA PRO A 189 -11.13 -19.61 -4.65
C PRO A 189 -10.29 -19.78 -5.93
N GLY A 190 -9.43 -20.81 -6.00
CA GLY A 190 -8.52 -21.04 -7.11
C GLY A 190 -7.35 -20.03 -7.15
N PRO A 191 -6.48 -20.12 -8.16
CA PRO A 191 -5.35 -19.20 -8.32
C PRO A 191 -5.85 -17.77 -8.59
N LEU A 192 -5.11 -16.78 -8.09
CA LEU A 192 -5.31 -15.40 -8.52
C LEU A 192 -5.03 -15.27 -10.02
N PRO A 193 -5.78 -14.42 -10.75
CA PRO A 193 -5.46 -14.15 -12.14
C PRO A 193 -4.03 -13.59 -12.26
N GLU A 194 -3.34 -13.97 -13.34
CA GLU A 194 -2.08 -13.36 -13.71
C GLU A 194 -2.28 -11.86 -13.90
N ARG A 195 -1.32 -11.07 -13.41
CA ARG A 195 -1.37 -9.61 -13.53
C ARG A 195 -0.20 -9.17 -14.40
N PRO A 196 -0.42 -8.86 -15.69
CA PRO A 196 0.66 -8.40 -16.54
C PRO A 196 1.23 -7.08 -16.00
N GLU A 197 2.51 -6.83 -16.25
CA GLU A 197 3.09 -5.51 -15.96
C GLU A 197 2.27 -4.41 -16.65
N ARG A 198 1.69 -3.51 -15.86
CA ARG A 198 0.95 -2.36 -16.36
C ARG A 198 1.71 -1.08 -16.08
N LEU A 199 1.83 -0.27 -17.11
CA LEU A 199 2.49 1.03 -17.12
C LEU A 199 1.43 2.13 -17.08
N ALA A 200 1.67 3.18 -16.29
CA ALA A 200 0.91 4.43 -16.33
C ALA A 200 1.85 5.64 -16.36
N LEU A 201 1.36 6.77 -16.85
CA LEU A 201 2.03 8.07 -16.80
C LEU A 201 1.49 8.87 -15.61
N LEU A 202 2.38 9.45 -14.82
CA LEU A 202 2.06 10.43 -13.80
C LEU A 202 2.70 11.78 -14.14
N VAL A 203 1.85 12.79 -14.27
CA VAL A 203 2.24 14.20 -14.41
C VAL A 203 2.24 14.85 -13.05
N VAL A 204 3.40 15.32 -12.60
CA VAL A 204 3.61 15.89 -11.28
C VAL A 204 3.69 17.41 -11.37
N ASN A 205 2.69 18.08 -10.79
CA ASN A 205 2.66 19.50 -10.45
C ASN A 205 3.10 20.47 -11.55
N VAL A 206 2.50 20.36 -12.74
CA VAL A 206 2.69 21.33 -13.84
C VAL A 206 1.47 22.23 -13.95
N ASN A 207 1.33 23.15 -13.00
CA ASN A 207 0.25 24.13 -12.94
C ASN A 207 0.66 25.48 -13.54
N ARG A 208 -0.33 26.37 -13.73
CA ARG A 208 -0.11 27.70 -14.32
C ARG A 208 0.72 28.61 -13.42
N ASP A 209 0.59 28.50 -12.10
CA ASP A 209 1.42 29.26 -11.16
C ASP A 209 2.91 28.93 -11.31
N LEU A 210 3.24 27.67 -11.59
CA LEU A 210 4.61 27.25 -11.81
C LEU A 210 5.15 27.76 -13.14
N VAL A 211 4.36 27.69 -14.22
CA VAL A 211 4.83 27.88 -15.60
C VAL A 211 4.62 29.30 -16.14
N GLU A 212 3.51 29.93 -15.79
CA GLU A 212 3.05 31.20 -16.39
C GLU A 212 3.26 32.41 -15.48
N ASN A 213 3.21 32.23 -14.16
CA ASN A 213 3.49 33.31 -13.21
C ASN A 213 5.00 33.45 -13.03
N ASP A 214 5.51 34.69 -13.04
CA ASP A 214 6.91 35.12 -12.91
C ASP A 214 7.64 34.63 -11.62
N LEU A 215 7.67 33.32 -11.36
CA LEU A 215 8.66 32.68 -10.50
C LEU A 215 9.96 32.67 -11.32
N PRO A 216 10.93 33.56 -11.03
CA PRO A 216 11.79 34.09 -12.09
C PRO A 216 12.74 33.11 -12.77
N GLU A 217 12.84 31.85 -12.36
CA GLU A 217 13.72 30.84 -12.98
C GLU A 217 13.03 29.47 -13.16
N ASP A 218 12.20 29.03 -12.21
CA ASP A 218 11.45 27.76 -12.24
C ASP A 218 10.52 27.65 -13.45
N GLY A 219 9.70 28.67 -13.70
CA GLY A 219 8.67 28.59 -14.72
C GLY A 219 9.22 28.53 -16.14
N ARG A 220 10.30 29.28 -16.44
CA ARG A 220 10.86 29.34 -17.81
C ARG A 220 11.50 28.03 -18.24
N ARG A 221 12.20 27.34 -17.33
CA ARG A 221 12.82 26.05 -17.64
C ARG A 221 11.76 24.96 -17.82
N VAL A 222 10.77 24.92 -16.92
CA VAL A 222 9.65 23.98 -17.02
C VAL A 222 8.82 24.24 -18.28
N ALA A 223 8.55 25.52 -18.62
CA ALA A 223 7.89 25.91 -19.87
C ALA A 223 8.64 25.38 -21.10
N GLY A 224 9.98 25.43 -21.08
CA GLY A 224 10.83 24.87 -22.14
C GLY A 224 10.73 23.35 -22.33
N ARG A 225 10.05 22.63 -21.43
CA ARG A 225 9.81 21.17 -21.53
C ARG A 225 8.41 20.80 -21.99
N LEU A 226 7.51 21.77 -22.18
CA LEU A 226 6.10 21.50 -22.47
C LEU A 226 5.90 20.70 -23.77
N ASP A 227 6.73 20.91 -24.80
CA ASP A 227 6.62 20.16 -26.05
C ASP A 227 6.97 18.67 -25.86
N ALA A 228 8.02 18.38 -25.09
CA ALA A 228 8.40 17.01 -24.75
C ALA A 228 7.32 16.34 -23.87
N MET A 229 6.80 17.06 -22.87
CA MET A 229 5.71 16.58 -22.01
C MET A 229 4.43 16.28 -22.83
N GLN A 230 4.09 17.13 -23.80
CA GLN A 230 2.97 16.91 -24.72
C GLN A 230 3.17 15.69 -25.62
N ALA A 231 4.39 15.48 -26.12
CA ALA A 231 4.73 14.31 -26.92
C ALA A 231 4.64 13.01 -26.09
N LEU A 232 5.08 13.03 -24.84
CA LEU A 232 4.92 11.89 -23.92
C LEU A 232 3.45 11.61 -23.61
N LEU A 233 2.65 12.63 -23.32
CA LEU A 233 1.20 12.48 -23.12
C LEU A 233 0.53 11.86 -24.35
N SER A 234 0.86 12.37 -25.53
CA SER A 234 0.29 11.88 -26.79
C SER A 234 0.62 10.41 -27.01
N LEU A 235 1.86 10.01 -26.75
CA LEU A 235 2.28 8.60 -26.80
C LEU A 235 1.43 7.70 -25.89
N PHE A 236 1.22 8.09 -24.62
CA PHE A 236 0.40 7.30 -23.70
C PHE A 236 -1.05 7.20 -24.17
N ARG A 237 -1.61 8.30 -24.68
CA ARG A 237 -2.98 8.36 -25.21
C ARG A 237 -3.16 7.53 -26.47
N GLU A 238 -2.19 7.56 -27.40
CA GLU A 238 -2.18 6.75 -28.62
C GLU A 238 -2.08 5.24 -28.33
N MET A 239 -1.43 4.89 -27.22
CA MET A 239 -1.27 3.51 -26.77
C MET A 239 -2.37 3.03 -25.81
N ASP A 240 -3.38 3.87 -25.54
CA ASP A 240 -4.45 3.59 -24.58
C ASP A 240 -3.92 3.22 -23.18
N LEU A 241 -2.82 3.87 -22.78
CA LEU A 241 -2.21 3.69 -21.47
C LEU A 241 -2.73 4.76 -20.49
N PRO A 242 -2.90 4.44 -19.19
CA PRO A 242 -3.42 5.38 -18.23
C PRO A 242 -2.54 6.62 -18.04
N VAL A 243 -3.19 7.79 -17.97
CA VAL A 243 -2.59 9.08 -17.66
C VAL A 243 -3.21 9.61 -16.36
N LEU A 244 -2.34 10.00 -15.44
CA LEU A 244 -2.67 10.52 -14.11
C LEU A 244 -1.98 11.86 -13.90
N TYR A 245 -2.60 12.70 -13.08
CA TYR A 245 -2.07 14.00 -12.69
C TYR A 245 -2.06 14.09 -11.18
N ALA A 246 -0.99 14.63 -10.60
CA ALA A 246 -0.94 15.00 -9.18
C ALA A 246 -0.55 16.47 -9.09
N MET A 247 -1.49 17.30 -8.66
CA MET A 247 -1.40 18.77 -8.75
C MET A 247 -1.55 19.42 -7.39
N ASP A 248 -0.78 20.46 -7.14
CA ASP A 248 -0.96 21.29 -5.95
C ASP A 248 -2.38 21.86 -5.90
N ALA A 249 -2.97 21.74 -4.71
CA ALA A 249 -4.32 22.18 -4.40
C ALA A 249 -4.36 22.65 -2.94
N HIS A 250 -3.69 23.78 -2.68
CA HIS A 250 -3.60 24.38 -1.36
C HIS A 250 -4.90 25.09 -0.96
N GLY A 251 -5.14 25.13 0.36
CA GLY A 251 -6.11 26.05 0.93
C GLY A 251 -5.58 27.48 0.91
N ARG A 252 -6.46 28.48 1.01
CA ARG A 252 -6.04 29.90 1.07
C ARG A 252 -5.14 30.22 2.28
N ASP A 253 -5.34 29.51 3.38
CA ASP A 253 -4.62 29.66 4.65
C ASP A 253 -3.63 28.51 4.90
N ASP A 254 -3.11 27.90 3.83
CA ASP A 254 -2.17 26.79 3.95
C ASP A 254 -0.95 27.21 4.79
N PRO A 255 -0.58 26.45 5.85
CA PRO A 255 0.60 26.74 6.66
C PRO A 255 1.89 26.88 5.84
N GLU A 256 2.00 26.25 4.67
CA GLU A 256 3.17 26.38 3.79
C GLU A 256 3.46 27.84 3.39
N PHE A 257 2.41 28.66 3.29
CA PHE A 257 2.53 30.06 2.87
C PHE A 257 3.21 30.97 3.91
N ARG A 258 3.57 30.43 5.08
CA ARG A 258 4.42 31.11 6.06
C ARG A 258 5.87 31.22 5.60
N TRP A 259 6.32 30.33 4.72
CA TRP A 259 7.71 30.25 4.25
C TRP A 259 7.84 30.22 2.73
N ARG A 260 6.74 30.01 1.98
CA ARG A 260 6.72 30.12 0.53
C ARG A 260 5.68 31.13 0.05
N LYS A 261 5.87 31.65 -1.16
CA LYS A 261 4.86 32.47 -1.82
C LYS A 261 3.60 31.62 -2.04
N PRO A 262 2.39 32.19 -1.86
CA PRO A 262 1.16 31.49 -2.19
C PRO A 262 1.15 31.04 -3.66
N HIS A 263 0.78 29.79 -3.89
CA HIS A 263 0.75 29.13 -5.20
C HIS A 263 -0.23 27.96 -5.14
N GLY A 264 -0.69 27.47 -6.29
CA GLY A 264 -1.50 26.26 -6.38
C GLY A 264 -2.78 26.32 -5.54
N ILE A 265 -3.32 27.52 -5.30
CA ILE A 265 -4.49 27.70 -4.44
C ILE A 265 -5.72 27.16 -5.15
N GLN A 266 -6.38 26.17 -4.55
CA GLN A 266 -7.52 25.50 -5.14
C GLN A 266 -8.62 26.48 -5.57
N GLY A 267 -9.10 26.34 -6.81
CA GLY A 267 -10.14 27.18 -7.39
C GLY A 267 -9.63 28.52 -7.96
N THR A 268 -8.32 28.75 -7.97
CA THR A 268 -7.71 29.88 -8.69
C THR A 268 -7.21 29.44 -10.07
N PRO A 269 -7.12 30.35 -11.05
CA PRO A 269 -6.52 30.03 -12.35
C PRO A 269 -5.07 29.53 -12.25
N GLY A 270 -4.32 29.98 -11.24
CA GLY A 270 -2.95 29.55 -11.00
C GLY A 270 -2.81 28.06 -10.66
N ALA A 271 -3.80 27.47 -10.00
CA ALA A 271 -3.82 26.05 -9.66
C ALA A 271 -4.26 25.14 -10.81
N GLU A 272 -4.73 25.70 -11.92
CA GLU A 272 -5.10 24.92 -13.08
C GLU A 272 -3.85 24.28 -13.71
N ILE A 273 -4.00 23.08 -14.25
CA ILE A 273 -2.98 22.45 -15.08
C ILE A 273 -2.73 23.36 -16.30
N VAL A 274 -1.49 23.49 -16.75
CA VAL A 274 -1.21 24.30 -17.94
C VAL A 274 -1.99 23.81 -19.17
N PRO A 275 -2.49 24.70 -20.04
CA PRO A 275 -3.34 24.31 -21.18
C PRO A 275 -2.73 23.24 -22.10
N ALA A 276 -1.41 23.28 -22.29
CA ALA A 276 -0.64 22.29 -23.04
C ALA A 276 -0.82 20.85 -22.54
N LEU A 277 -1.08 20.67 -21.24
CA LEU A 277 -1.14 19.37 -20.60
C LEU A 277 -2.54 19.02 -20.08
N PHE A 278 -3.58 19.74 -20.51
CA PHE A 278 -4.94 19.55 -20.00
C PHE A 278 -5.38 18.07 -20.01
N PRO A 279 -6.00 17.59 -18.91
CA PRO A 279 -6.55 16.24 -18.86
C PRO A 279 -7.65 16.03 -19.89
N ARG A 280 -7.70 14.83 -20.46
CA ARG A 280 -8.84 14.32 -21.25
C ARG A 280 -9.88 13.67 -20.33
N ALA A 281 -11.10 13.53 -20.84
CA ALA A 281 -12.13 12.76 -20.16
C ALA A 281 -11.63 11.34 -19.83
N GLY A 282 -11.74 10.94 -18.56
CA GLY A 282 -11.25 9.65 -18.05
C GLY A 282 -9.85 9.68 -17.42
N GLU A 283 -9.05 10.73 -17.66
CA GLU A 283 -7.76 10.91 -16.98
C GLU A 283 -7.98 11.44 -15.56
N THR A 284 -7.29 10.86 -14.57
CA THR A 284 -7.54 11.14 -13.15
C THR A 284 -6.62 12.24 -12.64
N VAL A 285 -7.16 13.22 -11.92
CA VAL A 285 -6.41 14.29 -11.26
C VAL A 285 -6.50 14.12 -9.74
N PHE A 286 -5.36 13.93 -9.09
CA PHE A 286 -5.20 13.92 -7.64
C PHE A 286 -4.79 15.32 -7.16
N ALA A 287 -5.59 15.88 -6.28
CA ALA A 287 -5.21 17.05 -5.51
C ALA A 287 -4.20 16.64 -4.44
N LYS A 288 -3.06 17.32 -4.36
CA LYS A 288 -2.07 17.16 -3.30
C LYS A 288 -1.80 18.49 -2.61
N ARG A 289 -1.43 18.43 -1.33
CA ARG A 289 -1.02 19.60 -0.53
C ARG A 289 0.45 19.61 -0.19
N TYR A 290 1.11 18.48 -0.39
CA TYR A 290 2.52 18.29 -0.07
C TYR A 290 3.25 17.84 -1.33
N TYR A 291 4.58 17.85 -1.29
CA TYR A 291 5.42 17.54 -2.45
C TYR A 291 5.20 16.15 -3.02
N ASP A 292 5.02 15.16 -2.15
CA ASP A 292 4.82 13.77 -2.54
C ASP A 292 3.38 13.50 -3.02
N ALA A 293 3.24 13.09 -4.28
CA ALA A 293 1.96 12.73 -4.87
C ALA A 293 1.29 11.51 -4.21
N PHE A 294 1.99 10.70 -3.43
CA PHE A 294 1.42 9.58 -2.68
C PHE A 294 0.88 9.99 -1.31
N TYR A 295 1.42 11.06 -0.73
CA TYR A 295 1.12 11.43 0.66
C TYR A 295 -0.27 12.07 0.77
N GLU A 296 -1.16 11.42 1.53
CA GLU A 296 -2.54 11.84 1.75
C GLU A 296 -3.35 12.06 0.46
N THR A 297 -3.05 11.29 -0.60
CA THR A 297 -3.82 11.29 -1.84
C THR A 297 -4.47 9.93 -2.12
N GLY A 298 -5.29 9.87 -3.17
CA GLY A 298 -5.85 8.62 -3.69
C GLY A 298 -4.92 7.86 -4.66
N LEU A 299 -3.66 8.27 -4.84
CA LEU A 299 -2.79 7.75 -5.89
C LEU A 299 -2.47 6.26 -5.69
N ASP A 300 -1.98 5.84 -4.52
CA ASP A 300 -1.64 4.42 -4.29
C ASP A 300 -2.86 3.48 -4.42
N PRO A 301 -4.02 3.75 -3.77
CA PRO A 301 -5.21 2.93 -3.97
C PRO A 301 -5.65 2.84 -5.43
N TRP A 302 -5.54 3.95 -6.19
CA TRP A 302 -5.86 3.95 -7.61
C TRP A 302 -4.89 3.06 -8.41
N LEU A 303 -3.58 3.21 -8.21
CA LEU A 303 -2.56 2.43 -8.91
C LEU A 303 -2.73 0.94 -8.63
N ARG A 304 -2.98 0.57 -7.37
CA ARG A 304 -3.26 -0.81 -6.96
C ARG A 304 -4.52 -1.37 -7.60
N LYS A 305 -5.63 -0.61 -7.60
CA LYS A 305 -6.90 -1.03 -8.22
C LYS A 305 -6.71 -1.29 -9.72
N HIS A 306 -5.92 -0.47 -10.40
CA HIS A 306 -5.68 -0.58 -11.84
C HIS A 306 -4.50 -1.51 -12.19
N GLY A 307 -3.75 -1.99 -11.20
CA GLY A 307 -2.67 -2.95 -11.40
C GLY A 307 -1.42 -2.39 -12.01
N VAL A 308 -1.21 -1.09 -11.83
CA VAL A 308 0.01 -0.43 -12.26
C VAL A 308 1.18 -0.96 -11.44
N THR A 309 2.25 -1.37 -12.12
CA THR A 309 3.51 -1.81 -11.50
C THR A 309 4.69 -0.97 -11.93
N ARG A 310 4.57 -0.23 -13.05
CA ARG A 310 5.56 0.73 -13.55
C ARG A 310 4.92 2.11 -13.70
N LEU A 311 5.63 3.15 -13.30
CA LEU A 311 5.14 4.52 -13.36
C LEU A 311 6.15 5.37 -14.15
N ALA A 312 5.79 5.78 -15.36
CA ALA A 312 6.50 6.85 -16.04
C ALA A 312 6.14 8.17 -15.36
N ILE A 313 7.14 8.97 -15.00
CA ILE A 313 6.97 10.19 -14.24
C ILE A 313 7.58 11.34 -15.04
N MET A 314 6.79 12.40 -15.18
CA MET A 314 7.21 13.69 -15.72
C MET A 314 6.68 14.81 -14.83
N GLY A 315 7.23 16.01 -14.96
CA GLY A 315 6.73 17.19 -14.25
C GLY A 315 7.80 18.00 -13.55
N ALA A 316 7.41 18.76 -12.53
CA ALA A 316 8.29 19.70 -11.87
C ALA A 316 7.78 20.07 -10.47
N PRO A 317 8.63 20.69 -9.62
CA PRO A 317 10.08 20.79 -9.76
C PRO A 317 10.80 19.45 -9.55
N ALA A 318 11.86 19.20 -10.31
CA ALA A 318 12.62 17.94 -10.28
C ALA A 318 13.13 17.58 -8.87
N HIS A 319 13.71 18.57 -8.17
CA HIS A 319 14.33 18.44 -6.86
C HIS A 319 13.35 18.39 -5.67
N VAL A 320 12.07 18.66 -5.92
CA VAL A 320 11.02 18.69 -4.89
C VAL A 320 9.98 17.63 -5.24
N ASP A 321 8.88 18.03 -5.88
CA ASP A 321 7.70 17.21 -6.11
C ASP A 321 8.00 15.91 -6.84
N VAL A 322 8.78 15.97 -7.92
CA VAL A 322 9.15 14.78 -8.69
C VAL A 322 10.02 13.86 -7.84
N ARG A 323 11.05 14.39 -7.17
CA ARG A 323 11.95 13.60 -6.32
C ARG A 323 11.19 12.86 -5.21
N TYR A 324 10.37 13.56 -4.43
CA TYR A 324 9.63 12.94 -3.33
C TYR A 324 8.62 11.90 -3.84
N THR A 325 7.94 12.20 -4.95
CA THR A 325 7.02 11.26 -5.61
C THR A 325 7.74 10.01 -6.12
N VAL A 326 8.93 10.13 -6.72
CA VAL A 326 9.73 9.00 -7.21
C VAL A 326 10.22 8.12 -6.05
N VAL A 327 10.65 8.74 -4.95
CA VAL A 327 11.07 8.01 -3.73
C VAL A 327 9.90 7.22 -3.17
N SER A 328 8.71 7.81 -3.05
CA SER A 328 7.53 7.09 -2.57
C SER A 328 7.06 6.02 -3.54
N ALA A 329 7.12 6.25 -4.86
CA ALA A 329 6.85 5.22 -5.84
C ALA A 329 7.75 3.98 -5.63
N TYR A 330 9.05 4.18 -5.39
CA TYR A 330 9.99 3.10 -5.06
C TYR A 330 9.64 2.41 -3.73
N ASN A 331 9.37 3.17 -2.67
CA ASN A 331 9.01 2.63 -1.36
C ASN A 331 7.73 1.77 -1.40
N TYR A 332 6.75 2.17 -2.22
CA TYR A 332 5.54 1.40 -2.48
C TYR A 332 5.73 0.28 -3.52
N ARG A 333 6.97 0.00 -3.94
CA ARG A 333 7.33 -1.08 -4.89
C ARG A 333 6.76 -0.90 -6.29
N TYR A 334 6.41 0.33 -6.66
CA TYR A 334 6.29 0.68 -8.07
C TYR A 334 7.70 0.79 -8.66
N ARG A 335 7.81 0.58 -9.98
CA ARG A 335 9.05 0.73 -10.73
C ARG A 335 9.03 2.08 -11.46
N PRO A 336 9.49 3.17 -10.81
CA PRO A 336 9.46 4.50 -11.42
C PRO A 336 10.42 4.60 -12.59
N ILE A 337 10.01 5.39 -13.59
CA ILE A 337 10.79 5.72 -14.78
C ILE A 337 10.71 7.24 -14.93
N VAL A 338 11.82 7.95 -14.77
CA VAL A 338 11.85 9.42 -14.89
C VAL A 338 12.24 9.78 -16.32
N ILE A 339 11.37 10.56 -16.98
CA ILE A 339 11.60 11.05 -18.33
C ILE A 339 12.30 12.41 -18.23
N LYS A 340 13.62 12.41 -18.48
CA LYS A 340 14.54 13.51 -18.15
C LYS A 340 14.21 14.80 -18.89
N ASP A 341 13.89 14.71 -20.17
CA ASP A 341 13.50 15.84 -21.02
C ASP A 341 12.07 16.32 -20.79
N CYS A 342 11.28 15.59 -19.99
CA CYS A 342 9.96 15.99 -19.52
C CYS A 342 9.98 16.42 -18.04
N THR A 343 11.16 16.70 -17.48
CA THR A 343 11.34 17.04 -16.05
C THR A 343 12.36 18.18 -15.90
N ASP A 344 12.06 19.21 -15.08
CA ASP A 344 13.00 20.31 -14.82
C ASP A 344 12.78 20.99 -13.45
N ALA A 345 13.62 21.97 -13.11
CA ALA A 345 13.61 22.72 -11.84
C ALA A 345 13.90 24.22 -12.07
N CYS A 346 14.05 25.00 -10.97
CA CYS A 346 14.52 26.40 -10.97
C CYS A 346 15.75 26.61 -11.83
N THR A 347 16.72 25.72 -11.64
CA THR A 347 18.06 25.82 -12.21
C THR A 347 18.42 24.50 -12.88
N ALA A 348 19.36 24.55 -13.83
CA ALA A 348 19.92 23.35 -14.42
C ALA A 348 20.65 22.47 -13.38
N GLU A 349 21.30 23.11 -12.41
CA GLU A 349 22.00 22.43 -11.31
C GLU A 349 21.02 21.60 -10.46
N TYR A 350 19.93 22.20 -9.99
CA TYR A 350 18.92 21.43 -9.23
C TYR A 350 18.24 20.35 -10.04
N ALA A 351 18.01 20.57 -11.34
CA ALA A 351 17.48 19.53 -12.21
C ALA A 351 18.45 18.34 -12.32
N GLU A 352 19.73 18.62 -12.56
CA GLU A 352 20.77 17.59 -12.71
C GLU A 352 21.03 16.85 -11.39
N GLU A 353 21.20 17.56 -10.27
CA GLU A 353 21.40 16.96 -8.94
C GLU A 353 20.22 16.05 -8.55
N ALA A 354 18.99 16.53 -8.76
CA ALA A 354 17.80 15.72 -8.48
C ALA A 354 17.78 14.45 -9.32
N LEU A 355 18.08 14.55 -10.62
CA LEU A 355 18.17 13.38 -11.48
C LEU A 355 19.28 12.44 -11.00
N GLN A 356 20.45 12.95 -10.61
CA GLN A 356 21.57 12.16 -10.08
C GLN A 356 21.17 11.37 -8.82
N ASP A 357 20.47 12.01 -7.89
CA ASP A 357 19.99 11.39 -6.65
C ASP A 357 18.94 10.29 -6.87
N LEU A 358 18.27 10.29 -8.03
CA LEU A 358 17.32 9.26 -8.44
C LEU A 358 17.99 8.06 -9.13
N PHE A 359 19.24 7.75 -8.79
CA PHE A 359 20.03 6.65 -9.38
C PHE A 359 19.40 5.26 -9.25
N PHE A 360 18.52 5.07 -8.28
CA PHE A 360 17.81 3.82 -8.02
C PHE A 360 16.63 3.55 -8.97
N CYS A 361 16.31 4.49 -9.88
CA CYS A 361 15.27 4.32 -10.88
C CYS A 361 15.81 4.44 -12.32
N TRP A 362 15.02 3.99 -13.29
CA TRP A 362 15.38 4.17 -14.68
C TRP A 362 15.13 5.63 -15.09
N ARG A 363 16.21 6.34 -15.44
CA ARG A 363 16.17 7.73 -15.91
C ARG A 363 16.55 7.72 -17.38
N THR A 364 15.65 8.19 -18.25
CA THR A 364 15.80 8.04 -19.70
C THR A 364 15.31 9.27 -20.45
N THR A 365 15.68 9.42 -21.71
CA THR A 365 15.12 10.46 -22.59
C THR A 365 13.77 9.98 -23.13
N LEU A 366 12.95 10.91 -23.63
CA LEU A 366 11.70 10.57 -24.29
C LEU A 366 11.94 9.66 -25.50
N GLU A 367 13.00 9.92 -26.26
CA GLU A 367 13.37 9.12 -27.43
C GLU A 367 13.66 7.66 -27.06
N ASP A 368 14.55 7.42 -26.09
CA ASP A 368 14.90 6.07 -25.64
C ASP A 368 13.69 5.36 -25.03
N PHE A 369 12.86 6.10 -24.29
CA PHE A 369 11.62 5.57 -23.73
C PHE A 369 10.62 5.16 -24.81
N GLN A 370 10.47 5.95 -25.87
CA GLN A 370 9.61 5.62 -27.02
C GLN A 370 10.08 4.34 -27.71
N VAL A 371 11.38 4.18 -27.92
CA VAL A 371 11.97 2.96 -28.49
C VAL A 371 11.66 1.75 -27.61
N TRP A 372 11.93 1.86 -26.31
CA TRP A 372 11.65 0.78 -25.35
C TRP A 372 10.17 0.40 -25.29
N LEU A 373 9.28 1.40 -25.24
CA LEU A 373 7.84 1.18 -25.10
C LEU A 373 7.24 0.53 -26.35
N ARG A 374 7.70 0.93 -27.55
CA ARG A 374 7.30 0.29 -28.82
C ARG A 374 7.86 -1.13 -28.93
N GLY A 375 9.12 -1.36 -28.54
CA GLY A 375 9.71 -2.71 -28.51
C GLY A 375 8.97 -3.68 -27.58
N LYS A 376 8.42 -3.18 -26.46
CA LYS A 376 7.52 -3.97 -25.57
C LYS A 376 6.18 -4.34 -26.21
N LYS A 377 5.71 -3.58 -27.20
CA LYS A 377 4.47 -3.87 -27.94
C LYS A 377 4.69 -4.92 -29.03
N ASP A 378 5.83 -4.86 -29.71
CA ASP A 378 6.16 -5.75 -30.83
C ASP A 378 6.63 -7.15 -30.38
N GLY A 379 7.02 -7.29 -29.11
CA GLY A 379 7.41 -8.56 -28.49
C GLY A 379 6.30 -9.30 -27.74
N ARG A 380 5.02 -8.96 -27.96
CA ARG A 380 3.85 -9.65 -27.39
C ARG A 380 3.15 -10.53 -28.43
#